data_AF-A0A396U0N5-F1
#
_entry.id   AF-A0A396U0N5-F1
#
_cell.length_a   1.000
_cell.length_b   1.000
_cell.length_c   1.000
_cell.angle_alpha   90.00
_cell.angle_beta   90.00
_cell.angle_gamma   90.00
#
_symmetry.space_group_name_H-M   'P 1'
#
loop_
_entity.id
_entity.type
_entity.pdbx_description
1 polymer ?
#
loop_
_entity_poly.entity_id
_entity_poly.type
_entity_poly.pdbx_seq_one_letter_code
_entity_poly.pdbx_strand_id
1 'polypeptide(L)'
;MRYKTMDKQHDSLVNSQVSSSGNNGKAIDYIDMNKVIAVMSYLTLFGWLIAMFLYGQQKSDFARFHLRQGLGLIITVALLTLIPLIGWFISIGLCLIWLVCIYQAIIGNQYTLPVLGHFFQKHLDFIE
;
A
#
# COMPACT_ATOMS: atom_id res chain seq x y z
N MET A 1 -26.19 12.51 -48.42
CA MET A 1 -25.01 12.47 -47.53
C MET A 1 -25.40 12.24 -46.05
N ARG A 2 -26.27 11.27 -45.73
CA ARG A 2 -26.77 11.01 -44.35
C ARG A 2 -26.27 9.70 -43.72
N TYR A 3 -25.57 8.84 -44.46
CA TYR A 3 -25.15 7.54 -43.94
C TYR A 3 -23.93 7.64 -43.01
N LYS A 4 -23.01 8.58 -43.31
CA LYS A 4 -21.72 8.71 -42.60
C LYS A 4 -21.83 9.25 -41.16
N THR A 5 -22.98 9.79 -40.76
CA THR A 5 -23.21 10.33 -39.41
C THR A 5 -23.78 9.28 -38.45
N MET A 6 -24.42 8.23 -38.96
CA MET A 6 -25.00 7.16 -38.15
C MET A 6 -23.91 6.21 -37.64
N ASP A 7 -22.90 5.93 -38.45
CA ASP A 7 -21.73 5.14 -38.07
C ASP A 7 -20.96 5.80 -36.92
N LYS A 8 -20.75 7.12 -36.99
CA LYS A 8 -20.07 7.88 -35.92
C LYS A 8 -20.84 7.93 -34.61
N GLN A 9 -22.17 7.86 -34.64
CA GLN A 9 -22.99 7.78 -33.43
C GLN A 9 -23.02 6.36 -32.86
N HIS A 10 -23.07 5.34 -33.71
CA HIS A 10 -22.95 3.96 -33.26
C HIS A 10 -21.58 3.72 -32.60
N ASP A 11 -20.50 4.24 -33.19
CA ASP A 11 -19.15 4.12 -32.65
C ASP A 11 -18.95 4.89 -31.35
N SER A 12 -19.58 6.07 -31.19
CA SER A 12 -19.51 6.84 -29.93
C SER A 12 -20.37 6.24 -28.81
N LEU A 13 -21.49 5.61 -29.15
CA LEU A 13 -22.31 4.84 -28.20
C LEU A 13 -21.58 3.55 -27.77
N VAL A 14 -20.95 2.82 -28.69
CA VAL A 14 -20.14 1.64 -28.36
C VAL A 14 -18.93 2.03 -27.49
N ASN A 15 -18.23 3.13 -27.81
CA ASN A 15 -17.05 3.57 -27.05
C ASN A 15 -17.39 4.12 -25.64
N SER A 16 -18.58 4.71 -25.46
CA SER A 16 -19.06 5.15 -24.15
C SER A 16 -19.60 4.00 -23.29
N GLN A 17 -20.14 2.94 -23.89
CA GLN A 17 -20.56 1.72 -23.17
C GLN A 17 -19.35 0.85 -22.75
N VAL A 18 -18.29 0.77 -23.56
CA VAL A 18 -17.02 0.13 -23.19
C VAL A 18 -16.33 0.85 -22.03
N SER A 19 -16.53 2.15 -21.90
CA SER A 19 -15.95 2.95 -20.81
C SER A 19 -16.74 2.90 -19.50
N SER A 20 -17.98 2.37 -19.50
CA SER A 20 -18.86 2.39 -18.32
C SER A 20 -19.47 1.04 -17.93
N SER A 21 -19.29 -0.03 -18.71
CA SER A 21 -19.84 -1.36 -18.39
C SER A 21 -18.74 -2.34 -17.99
N GLY A 22 -18.46 -2.39 -16.69
CA GLY A 22 -17.99 -3.55 -15.95
C GLY A 22 -16.92 -4.43 -16.61
N ASN A 23 -15.65 -4.16 -16.29
CA ASN A 23 -14.57 -5.11 -16.54
C ASN A 23 -14.66 -6.30 -15.55
N ASN A 24 -15.64 -7.17 -15.78
CA ASN A 24 -15.80 -8.48 -15.14
C ASN A 24 -15.43 -9.59 -16.14
N GLY A 25 -14.28 -9.46 -16.80
CA GLY A 25 -13.78 -10.42 -17.78
C GLY A 25 -12.31 -10.72 -17.56
N LYS A 26 -11.98 -11.52 -16.54
CA LYS A 26 -10.71 -12.26 -16.35
C LYS A 26 -9.49 -11.64 -17.08
N ALA A 27 -9.09 -10.43 -16.70
CA ALA A 27 -7.69 -10.06 -16.82
C ALA A 27 -6.92 -10.94 -15.83
N ILE A 28 -5.80 -11.51 -16.25
CA ILE A 28 -4.82 -12.09 -15.32
C ILE A 28 -4.67 -11.09 -14.16
N ASP A 29 -4.81 -11.57 -12.92
CA ASP A 29 -4.64 -10.77 -11.70
C ASP A 29 -3.29 -10.03 -11.81
N TYR A 30 -3.34 -8.78 -12.26
CA TYR A 30 -2.14 -7.97 -12.38
C TYR A 30 -1.76 -7.65 -10.95
N ILE A 31 -0.67 -8.27 -10.49
CA ILE A 31 -0.12 -7.99 -9.18
C ILE A 31 0.24 -6.50 -9.15
N ASP A 32 -0.54 -5.73 -8.41
CA ASP A 32 -0.26 -4.30 -8.20
C ASP A 32 1.06 -4.18 -7.45
N MET A 33 2.08 -3.71 -8.17
CA MET A 33 3.44 -3.59 -7.63
C MET A 33 3.48 -2.71 -6.38
N ASN A 34 2.63 -1.69 -6.30
CA ASN A 34 2.57 -0.81 -5.12
C ASN A 34 2.03 -1.55 -3.89
N LYS A 35 1.06 -2.45 -4.09
CA LYS A 35 0.55 -3.32 -3.01
C LYS A 35 1.59 -4.34 -2.59
N VAL A 36 2.36 -4.90 -3.53
CA VAL A 36 3.48 -5.78 -3.19
C VAL A 36 4.50 -5.04 -2.34
N ILE A 37 4.93 -3.85 -2.78
CA ILE A 37 5.89 -3.04 -2.01
C ILE A 37 5.33 -2.71 -0.62
N ALA A 38 4.07 -2.32 -0.54
CA ALA A 38 3.41 -2.01 0.73
C ALA A 38 3.37 -3.20 1.69
N VAL A 39 2.96 -4.39 1.23
CA VAL A 39 2.95 -5.60 2.07
C VAL A 39 4.38 -6.03 2.47
N MET A 40 5.32 -5.99 1.53
CA MET A 40 6.72 -6.35 1.78
C MET A 40 7.38 -5.44 2.84
N SER A 41 6.95 -4.18 2.92
CA SER A 41 7.44 -3.22 3.91
C SER A 41 7.17 -3.62 5.37
N TYR A 42 6.26 -4.56 5.61
CA TYR A 42 5.90 -5.02 6.96
C TYR A 42 6.53 -6.35 7.37
N LEU A 43 7.22 -7.08 6.49
CA LEU A 43 7.69 -8.44 6.79
C LEU A 43 8.74 -8.49 7.90
N THR A 44 9.97 -8.09 7.57
CA THR A 44 11.11 -8.02 8.48
C THR A 44 11.99 -6.87 8.00
N LEU A 45 13.07 -6.55 8.71
CA LEU A 45 14.06 -5.59 8.23
C LEU A 45 14.58 -5.95 6.82
N PHE A 46 14.79 -7.24 6.54
CA PHE A 46 15.20 -7.69 5.21
C PHE A 46 14.09 -7.51 4.16
N GLY A 47 12.85 -7.85 4.48
CA GLY A 47 11.71 -7.61 3.58
C GLY A 47 11.50 -6.12 3.29
N TRP A 48 11.69 -5.29 4.30
CA TRP A 48 11.62 -3.83 4.17
C TRP A 48 12.73 -3.27 3.26
N LEU A 49 13.97 -3.75 3.40
CA LEU A 49 15.08 -3.36 2.51
C LEU A 49 14.80 -3.70 1.04
N ILE A 50 14.23 -4.88 0.79
CA ILE A 50 13.82 -5.31 -0.56
C ILE A 50 12.70 -4.39 -1.06
N ALA A 51 11.68 -4.13 -0.25
CA ALA A 51 10.60 -3.21 -0.59
C ALA A 51 11.12 -1.81 -0.97
N MET A 52 12.10 -1.31 -0.24
CA MET A 52 12.74 -0.02 -0.50
C MET A 52 13.46 0.01 -1.85
N PHE A 53 14.17 -1.07 -2.21
CA PHE A 53 14.81 -1.20 -3.51
C PHE A 53 13.79 -1.21 -4.66
N LEU A 54 12.70 -1.97 -4.51
CA LEU A 54 11.60 -2.03 -5.48
C LEU A 54 10.90 -0.67 -5.63
N TYR A 55 10.67 0.03 -4.53
CA TYR A 55 10.12 1.38 -4.53
C TYR A 55 10.97 2.38 -5.29
N GLY A 56 12.30 2.27 -5.22
CA GLY A 56 13.21 3.12 -5.99
C GLY A 56 12.99 3.05 -7.51
N GLN A 57 12.48 1.91 -8.01
CA GLN A 57 12.15 1.73 -9.42
C GLN A 57 10.75 2.23 -9.78
N GLN A 58 9.81 2.18 -8.82
CA GLN A 58 8.41 2.57 -8.99
C GLN A 58 7.92 3.34 -7.76
N LYS A 59 8.10 4.66 -7.81
CA LYS A 59 7.67 5.55 -6.73
C LYS A 59 6.16 5.70 -6.71
N SER A 60 5.59 5.59 -5.52
CA SER A 60 4.16 5.75 -5.27
C SER A 60 3.91 6.26 -3.86
N ASP A 61 3.00 7.20 -3.70
CA ASP A 61 2.60 7.73 -2.39
C ASP A 61 2.06 6.63 -1.46
N PHE A 62 1.35 5.66 -2.04
CA PHE A 62 0.84 4.50 -1.31
C PHE A 62 1.98 3.65 -0.74
N ALA A 63 2.92 3.24 -1.60
CA ALA A 63 4.07 2.45 -1.20
C ALA A 63 4.96 3.19 -0.20
N ARG A 64 5.18 4.50 -0.42
CA ARG A 64 5.94 5.38 0.47
C ARG A 64 5.34 5.44 1.88
N PHE A 65 4.02 5.60 1.97
CA PHE A 65 3.32 5.63 3.24
C PHE A 65 3.56 4.34 4.05
N HIS A 66 3.39 3.18 3.40
CA HIS A 66 3.59 1.88 4.04
C HIS A 66 5.07 1.61 4.36
N LEU A 67 6.02 2.04 3.51
CA LEU A 67 7.46 1.99 3.81
C LEU A 67 7.84 2.76 5.07
N ARG A 68 7.34 3.98 5.22
CA ARG A 68 7.56 4.82 6.42
C ARG A 68 6.92 4.16 7.65
N GLN A 69 5.67 3.72 7.55
CA GLN A 69 4.97 3.08 8.66
C GLN A 69 5.60 1.73 9.07
N GLY A 70 6.01 0.91 8.10
CA GLY A 70 6.68 -0.38 8.31
C GLY A 70 8.03 -0.22 9.00
N LEU A 71 8.87 0.71 8.54
CA LEU A 71 10.14 1.03 9.20
C LEU A 71 9.92 1.52 10.64
N GLY A 72 8.95 2.41 10.83
CA GLY A 72 8.58 2.92 12.15
C GLY A 72 8.17 1.82 13.12
N LEU A 73 7.37 0.85 12.68
CA LEU A 73 7.01 -0.32 13.48
C LEU A 73 8.22 -1.21 13.81
N ILE A 74 9.10 -1.47 12.84
CA ILE A 74 10.32 -2.26 13.06
C ILE A 74 11.19 -1.61 14.14
N ILE A 75 11.42 -0.29 14.04
CA ILE A 75 12.18 0.47 15.04
C ILE A 75 11.47 0.45 16.41
N THR A 76 10.15 0.63 16.43
CA THR A 76 9.36 0.62 17.69
C THR A 76 9.48 -0.72 18.40
N VAL A 77 9.33 -1.84 17.68
CA VAL A 77 9.49 -3.19 18.25
C VAL A 77 10.93 -3.37 18.75
N ALA A 78 11.94 -2.97 17.98
CA ALA A 78 13.34 -3.08 18.37
C ALA A 78 13.67 -2.26 19.64
N LEU A 79 13.01 -1.14 19.88
CA LEU A 79 13.16 -0.36 21.12
C LEU A 79 12.41 -1.00 22.29
N LEU A 80 11.21 -1.53 22.06
CA LEU A 80 10.42 -2.20 23.09
C LEU A 80 11.10 -3.48 23.62
N THR A 81 11.83 -4.22 22.79
CA THR A 81 12.53 -5.44 23.21
C THR A 81 13.66 -5.16 24.21
N LEU A 82 14.19 -3.93 24.26
CA LEU A 82 15.22 -3.51 25.22
C LEU A 82 14.66 -3.30 26.64
N ILE A 83 13.34 -3.16 26.80
CA ILE A 83 12.67 -2.96 28.09
C ILE A 83 11.99 -4.28 28.48
N PRO A 84 12.62 -5.13 29.31
CA PRO A 84 12.05 -6.42 29.68
C PRO A 84 10.73 -6.27 30.45
N LEU A 85 9.89 -7.31 30.39
CA LEU A 85 8.53 -7.34 30.94
C LEU A 85 7.56 -6.36 30.26
N ILE A 86 7.65 -5.05 30.55
CA ILE A 86 6.70 -4.04 30.03
C ILE A 86 6.73 -3.98 28.50
N GLY A 87 7.93 -3.93 27.91
CA GLY A 87 8.07 -3.84 26.46
C GLY A 87 7.52 -5.07 25.75
N TRP A 88 7.63 -6.24 26.37
CA TRP A 88 7.10 -7.50 25.82
C TRP A 88 5.57 -7.51 25.82
N PHE A 89 4.93 -7.06 26.91
CA PHE A 89 3.47 -6.93 26.96
C PHE A 89 2.94 -5.94 25.91
N ILE A 90 3.59 -4.78 25.75
CA ILE A 90 3.21 -3.80 24.74
C ILE A 90 3.40 -4.37 23.32
N SER A 91 4.47 -5.13 23.10
CA SER A 91 4.77 -5.74 21.80
C SER A 91 3.66 -6.69 21.33
N ILE A 92 2.95 -7.36 22.24
CA ILE A 92 1.80 -8.20 21.89
C ILE A 92 0.67 -7.35 21.29
N GLY A 93 0.35 -6.20 21.90
CA GLY A 93 -0.64 -5.26 21.34
C GLY A 93 -0.19 -4.69 20.00
N LEU A 94 1.10 -4.38 19.88
CA LEU A 94 1.69 -3.89 18.63
C LEU A 94 1.64 -4.93 17.50
N CYS A 95 1.73 -6.23 17.83
CA CYS A 95 1.57 -7.33 16.88
C CYS A 95 0.17 -7.33 16.24
N LEU A 96 -0.89 -7.10 17.02
CA LEU A 96 -2.26 -6.99 16.49
C LEU A 96 -2.40 -5.79 15.55
N ILE A 97 -1.83 -4.66 15.95
CA ILE A 97 -1.79 -3.44 15.14
C ILE A 97 -1.02 -3.67 13.83
N TRP A 98 0.07 -4.41 13.87
CA TRP A 98 0.87 -4.77 12.70
C TRP A 98 0.07 -5.62 11.71
N LEU A 99 -0.72 -6.61 12.18
CA LEU A 99 -1.64 -7.36 11.32
C LEU A 99 -2.68 -6.48 10.64
N VAL A 100 -3.24 -5.49 11.36
CA VAL A 100 -4.15 -4.51 10.78
C VAL A 100 -3.45 -3.67 9.70
N CYS A 101 -2.20 -3.25 9.92
CA CYS A 101 -1.44 -2.50 8.91
C CYS A 101 -1.22 -3.32 7.63
N ILE A 102 -0.88 -4.60 7.75
CA ILE A 102 -0.74 -5.51 6.60
C ILE A 102 -2.07 -5.68 5.89
N TYR A 103 -3.17 -5.90 6.63
CA TYR A 103 -4.50 -6.01 6.05
C TYR A 103 -4.88 -4.75 5.25
N GLN A 104 -4.60 -3.57 5.81
CA GLN A 104 -4.85 -2.29 5.14
C GLN A 104 -4.00 -2.13 3.87
N ALA A 105 -2.74 -2.59 3.89
CA ALA A 105 -1.88 -2.61 2.71
C ALA A 105 -2.43 -3.53 1.59
N ILE A 106 -2.96 -4.70 1.96
CA ILE A 106 -3.56 -5.65 1.00
C ILE A 106 -4.78 -5.04 0.31
N ILE A 107 -5.66 -4.37 1.06
CA ILE A 107 -6.85 -3.73 0.46
C ILE A 107 -6.51 -2.45 -0.30
N GLY A 108 -5.30 -1.91 -0.15
CA GLY A 108 -4.86 -0.69 -0.83
C GLY A 108 -5.22 0.60 -0.08
N ASN A 109 -5.35 0.55 1.25
CA ASN A 109 -5.75 1.68 2.08
C ASN A 109 -4.60 2.20 2.97
N GLN A 110 -4.41 3.52 3.01
CA GLN A 110 -3.42 4.17 3.87
C GLN A 110 -4.01 4.40 5.26
N TYR A 111 -3.94 3.37 6.11
CA TYR A 111 -4.37 3.49 7.50
C TYR A 111 -3.25 4.03 8.39
N THR A 112 -3.39 5.30 8.78
CA THR A 112 -2.46 5.95 9.73
C THR A 112 -2.72 5.47 11.13
N LEU A 113 -1.66 4.97 11.77
CA LEU A 113 -1.71 4.59 13.18
C LEU A 113 -2.03 5.82 14.05
N PRO A 114 -3.08 5.80 14.89
CA PRO A 114 -3.56 6.99 15.59
C PRO A 114 -2.54 7.59 16.57
N VAL A 115 -1.59 6.80 17.08
CA VAL A 115 -0.57 7.27 18.04
C VAL A 115 0.78 7.50 17.36
N LEU A 116 1.24 6.52 16.58
CA LEU A 116 2.61 6.51 16.04
C LEU A 116 2.67 6.86 14.55
N GLY A 117 1.55 6.79 13.83
CA GLY A 117 1.52 6.90 12.37
C GLY A 117 1.98 8.27 11.91
N HIS A 118 1.44 9.35 12.50
CA HIS A 118 1.89 10.70 12.20
C HIS A 118 3.37 10.92 12.56
N PHE A 119 3.84 10.33 13.65
CA PHE A 119 5.25 10.39 14.02
C PHE A 119 6.13 9.73 12.95
N PHE A 120 5.76 8.54 12.48
CA PHE A 120 6.47 7.84 11.41
C PHE A 120 6.48 8.64 10.11
N GLN A 121 5.33 9.16 9.69
CA GLN A 121 5.24 9.92 8.44
C GLN A 121 6.06 11.22 8.46
N LYS A 122 6.21 11.84 9.65
CA LYS A 122 6.96 13.08 9.85
C LYS A 122 8.47 12.87 10.01
N HIS A 123 8.90 11.83 10.73
CA HIS A 123 10.31 11.63 11.08
C HIS A 123 11.05 10.67 10.14
N LEU A 124 10.33 9.93 9.30
CA LEU A 124 10.89 9.05 8.27
C LEU A 124 10.66 9.64 6.87
N ASP A 125 10.61 10.97 6.79
CA ASP A 125 10.35 11.73 5.57
C ASP A 125 11.49 11.66 4.54
N PHE A 126 12.69 11.25 4.96
CA PHE A 126 13.82 10.93 4.08
C PHE A 126 13.51 9.88 3.00
N ILE A 127 12.44 9.10 3.17
CA ILE A 127 11.91 8.20 2.14
C ILE A 127 11.02 9.03 1.21
N GLU A 128 11.60 9.62 0.16
CA GLU A 128 10.92 10.53 -0.80
C GLU A 128 10.16 9.85 -1.94
#